data_AF-A0A1F9VCH3-F1
#
_entry.id   AF-A0A1F9VCH3-F1
#
_cell.length_a   1.000
_cell.length_b   1.000
_cell.length_c   1.000
_cell.angle_alpha   90.00
_cell.angle_beta   90.00
_cell.angle_gamma   90.00
#
_symmetry.space_group_name_H-M   'P 1'
#
loop_
_entity.id
_entity.type
_entity.pdbx_description
1 polymer ?
#
loop_
_entity_poly.entity_id
_entity_poly.type
_entity_poly.pdbx_seq_one_letter_code
_entity_poly.pdbx_strand_id
1 'polypeptide(L)' 'MFAKPTDAVIYAALPRVTDLTFMAQGSFKGVYKCKVDGKAEALKLIQIPPVPVGDDDAAEARKVWVFSKPSG' A
#
# COMPACT_ATOMS: atom_id res chain seq x y z
N MET A 1 10.00 -0.12 13.68
CA MET A 1 8.57 -0.08 14.07
C MET A 1 7.80 0.60 12.95
N PHE A 2 6.59 0.14 12.64
CA PHE A 2 5.76 0.74 11.59
C PHE A 2 5.48 2.22 11.91
N ALA A 3 5.91 3.12 11.03
CA ALA A 3 5.61 4.55 11.12
C ALA A 3 4.26 4.81 10.45
N LYS A 4 3.20 4.92 11.25
CA LYS A 4 1.84 5.15 10.76
C LYS A 4 1.77 6.48 9.99
N PRO A 5 1.44 6.49 8.68
CA PRO A 5 1.22 7.73 7.95
C PRO A 5 -0.03 8.46 8.47
N THR A 6 -0.10 9.76 8.24
CA THR A 6 -1.33 10.51 8.49
C THR A 6 -2.40 10.14 7.48
N ASP A 7 -3.66 10.22 7.87
CA ASP A 7 -4.77 9.89 6.98
C ASP A 7 -4.76 10.76 5.72
N ALA A 8 -4.34 12.03 5.83
CA ALA A 8 -4.17 12.93 4.68
C ALA A 8 -3.19 12.38 3.62
N VAL A 9 -2.07 11.79 4.04
CA VAL A 9 -1.11 11.15 3.12
C VAL A 9 -1.74 9.93 2.44
N ILE A 10 -2.52 9.15 3.19
CA ILE A 10 -3.18 7.95 2.66
C ILE A 10 -4.25 8.36 1.64
N TYR A 11 -5.10 9.35 1.95
CA TYR A 11 -6.12 9.84 1.04
C TYR A 11 -5.53 10.48 -0.22
N ALA A 12 -4.42 11.22 -0.10
CA ALA A 12 -3.74 11.79 -1.26
C ALA A 12 -3.19 10.71 -2.20
N ALA A 13 -2.66 9.61 -1.66
CA ALA A 13 -2.14 8.49 -2.46
C ALA A 13 -3.24 7.56 -2.99
N LEU A 14 -4.35 7.39 -2.25
CA LEU A 14 -5.44 6.47 -2.53
C LEU A 14 -6.80 7.19 -2.43
N PRO A 15 -7.15 8.05 -3.40
CA PRO A 15 -8.33 8.94 -3.29
C PRO A 15 -9.69 8.22 -3.29
N ARG A 16 -9.73 6.94 -3.68
CA ARG A 16 -10.94 6.08 -3.61
C ARG A 16 -11.18 5.51 -2.21
N VAL A 17 -10.20 5.61 -1.32
CA VAL A 17 -10.29 5.14 0.06
C VAL A 17 -10.96 6.22 0.91
N THR A 18 -11.97 5.81 1.68
CA THR A 18 -12.71 6.67 2.62
C THR A 18 -12.93 5.93 3.94
N ASP A 19 -13.44 6.62 4.97
CA ASP A 19 -13.82 6.04 6.27
C ASP A 19 -12.69 5.21 6.93
N LEU A 20 -11.46 5.71 6.89
CA LEU A 20 -10.27 5.03 7.42
C LEU A 20 -10.35 4.89 8.95
N THR A 21 -10.26 3.66 9.44
CA THR A 21 -10.16 3.34 10.87
C THR A 21 -8.99 2.38 11.08
N PHE A 22 -8.00 2.80 11.86
CA PHE A 22 -6.85 1.96 12.17
C PHE A 22 -7.26 0.80 13.09
N MET A 23 -6.88 -0.42 12.72
CA MET A 23 -7.27 -1.64 13.44
C MET A 23 -6.09 -2.27 14.19
N ALA A 24 -4.95 -2.42 13.52
CA ALA A 24 -3.82 -3.15 14.06
C ALA A 24 -2.51 -2.74 13.38
N GLN A 25 -1.38 -2.99 14.06
CA GLN A 25 -0.05 -2.92 13.47
C GLN A 25 0.71 -4.23 13.66
N GLY A 26 1.60 -4.52 12.71
CA GLY A 26 2.73 -5.42 12.89
C GLY A 26 4.05 -4.65 12.76
N SER A 27 5.18 -5.38 12.76
CA SER A 27 6.52 -4.77 12.81
C SER A 27 6.81 -3.78 11.66
N PHE A 28 6.24 -4.02 10.47
CA PHE A 28 6.45 -3.23 9.25
C PHE A 28 5.15 -2.90 8.50
N LYS A 29 3.98 -3.06 9.13
CA LYS A 29 2.68 -2.89 8.46
C LYS A 29 1.60 -2.34 9.39
N GLY A 30 0.65 -1.62 8.82
CA GLY A 30 -0.60 -1.20 9.47
C GLY A 30 -1.81 -1.75 8.73
N VAL A 31 -2.84 -2.15 9.47
CA VAL A 31 -4.12 -2.64 8.94
C VAL A 31 -5.22 -1.67 9.35
N TYR A 32 -6.09 -1.35 8.40
CA TYR A 32 -7.19 -0.42 8.56
C TYR A 32 -8.47 -1.04 8.01
N LYS A 33 -9.59 -0.71 8.64
CA LYS A 33 -10.91 -0.81 8.03
C LYS A 33 -11.13 0.46 7.22
N CYS A 34 -11.72 0.35 6.04
CA CYS A 34 -12.02 1.49 5.19
C CYS A 34 -13.20 1.18 4.27
N LYS A 35 -13.54 2.14 3.41
CA LYS A 35 -14.33 1.90 2.21
C LYS A 35 -13.52 2.20 0.96
N VAL A 36 -13.67 1.37 -0.07
CA VAL A 36 -13.16 1.61 -1.42
C VAL A 36 -14.35 1.68 -2.35
N ASP A 37 -14.59 2.84 -2.98
CA ASP A 37 -15.80 3.12 -3.78
C ASP A 37 -17.10 2.78 -3.04
N GLY A 38 -17.15 3.12 -1.76
CA GLY A 38 -18.31 2.87 -0.90
C GLY A 38 -18.46 1.44 -0.36
N LYS A 39 -17.64 0.48 -0.82
CA LYS A 39 -17.66 -0.91 -0.31
C LYS A 39 -16.73 -1.07 0.88
N ALA A 40 -17.18 -1.75 1.92
CA ALA A 40 -16.38 -2.00 3.12
C ALA A 40 -15.24 -2.97 2.81
N GLU A 41 -14.00 -2.54 3.07
CA GLU A 41 -12.77 -3.27 2.74
C GLU A 41 -11.73 -3.13 3.86
N ALA A 42 -10.70 -3.97 3.80
CA ALA A 42 -9.51 -3.83 4.63
C ALA A 42 -8.33 -3.27 3.80
N LEU A 43 -7.72 -2.18 4.29
CA LEU A 43 -6.49 -1.63 3.71
C LEU A 43 -5.29 -2.07 4.55
N LYS A 44 -4.28 -2.61 3.88
CA LYS A 44 -3.01 -2.98 4.49
C LYS A 44 -1.89 -2.11 3.92
N LEU A 45 -1.31 -1.25 4.76
CA LEU A 45 -0.16 -0.44 4.41
C LEU A 45 1.11 -1.14 4.84
N ILE A 46 2.06 -1.27 3.91
CA ILE A 46 3.35 -1.92 4.12
C ILE A 46 4.42 -0.83 4.08
N GLN A 47 5.21 -0.73 5.14
CA GLN A 47 6.40 0.11 5.15
C GLN A 47 7.53 -0.69 4.50
N ILE A 48 7.86 -0.32 3.27
CA ILE A 48 8.99 -0.90 2.54
C ILE A 48 10.23 -0.09 2.93
N PRO A 49 11.29 -0.72 3.49
CA PRO A 49 12.55 -0.02 3.74
C PRO A 49 13.15 0.46 2.40
N PRO A 50 13.92 1.56 2.41
CA PRO A 50 14.63 1.99 1.21
C PRO A 50 15.54 0.86 0.74
N VAL A 51 15.38 0.43 -0.52
CA VAL A 51 16.27 -0.56 -1.13
C VAL A 51 17.59 0.14 -1.48
N PRO A 52 18.76 -0.42 -1.12
CA PRO A 52 20.04 0.14 -1.52
C PRO A 52 20.08 0.32 -3.04
N VAL A 53 20.48 1.51 -3.49
CA VAL A 53 20.72 1.75 -4.92
C VAL A 53 22.00 1.00 -5.28
N GLY A 54 21.86 -0.18 -5.89
CA GLY A 54 22.96 -1.09 -6.23
C GLY A 54 22.62 -2.58 -6.15
N ASP A 55 21.40 -2.93 -5.72
CA ASP A 55 20.93 -4.32 -5.68
C ASP A 55 20.10 -4.61 -6.94
N ASP A 56 20.66 -5.36 -7.89
CA ASP A 56 20.04 -5.66 -9.20
C ASP A 56 18.67 -6.38 -9.05
N ASP A 57 18.43 -7.05 -7.92
CA ASP A 57 17.15 -7.70 -7.60
C ASP A 57 15.98 -6.69 -7.46
N ALA A 58 16.28 -5.43 -7.15
CA ALA A 58 15.28 -4.36 -7.08
C ALA A 58 14.73 -3.97 -8.47
N ALA A 59 15.53 -4.18 -9.53
CA ALA A 59 15.13 -3.90 -10.91
C ALA A 59 14.18 -5.00 -11.45
N GLU A 60 14.37 -6.26 -11.05
CA GLU A 60 13.51 -7.38 -11.44
C GLU A 60 12.13 -7.31 -10.75
N ALA A 61 12.07 -6.94 -9.46
CA ALA A 61 10.79 -6.79 -8.75
C ALA A 61 9.87 -5.70 -9.36
N ARG A 62 10.44 -4.68 -10.02
CA ARG A 62 9.69 -3.64 -10.75
C ARG A 62 9.07 -4.13 -12.06
N LYS A 63 9.59 -5.22 -12.65
CA LYS A 63 9.07 -5.79 -13.91
C LYS A 63 7.85 -6.70 -13.69
N VAL A 64 7.75 -7.35 -12.53
CA VAL A 64 6.70 -8.35 -12.24
C VAL A 64 5.30 -7.74 -12.06
N TRP A 65 5.18 -6.43 -11.78
CA TRP A 65 3.90 -5.74 -11.57
C TRP A 65 3.32 -5.04 -12.80
N VAL A 66 3.82 -5.32 -14.00
CA VAL A 66 3.13 -4.91 -15.23
C VAL A 66 2.00 -5.91 -15.48
N PHE A 67 0.78 -5.56 -15.05
CA PHE A 67 -0.43 -6.26 -15.49
C PHE A 67 -0.50 -6.18 -17.02
N SER A 68 -0.12 -7.26 -17.69
CA SER A 68 -0.43 -7.45 -19.09
C SER A 68 -1.96 -7.49 -19.23
N LYS A 69 -2.53 -6.45 -19.83
CA LYS A 69 -3.91 -6.46 -20.32
C LYS A 69 -4.04 -7.64 -21.30
N PRO A 70 -5.00 -8.57 -21.14
CA PRO A 70 -5.23 -9.56 -22.18
C PRO A 70 -5.68 -8.83 -23.44
N SER A 71 -4.96 -9.03 -24.53
CA SER A 71 -5.32 -8.56 -25.85
C SER A 71 -6.25 -9.59 -26.50
N GLY A 72 -7.48 -9.18 -26.83
CA GLY A 72 -8.34 -9.83 -27.82
C GLY A 72 -9.10 -11.05 -27.34
#